data_AF-A0A1F9XDE9-F1
#
_entry.id   AF-A0A1F9XDE9-F1
#
_cell.length_a   1.000
_cell.length_b   1.000
_cell.length_c   1.000
_cell.angle_alpha   90.00
_cell.angle_beta   90.00
_cell.angle_gamma   90.00
#
_symmetry.space_group_name_H-M   'P 1'
#
loop_
_entity.id
_entity.type
_entity.pdbx_description
1 polymer ?
#
loop_
_entity_poly.entity_id
_entity_poly.type
_entity_poly.pdbx_seq_one_letter_code
_entity_poly.pdbx_strand_id
1 'polypeptide(L)'
;MRPAFIICAFLVCVAVVANAAGIAPSAGAQAGRLSTGEKRVLMQQYKQWEKLNPEEKAILRLRWETFNAMPAAKRKKLLKNYERWKSMNEDERDMLRKRYNDWQKLSPAQKRRVRKKYGIK
;
A
#
# COMPACT_ATOMS: atom_id res chain seq x y z
N MET A 1 -2.65 -13.98 10.12
CA MET A 1 -1.80 -13.70 8.94
C MET A 1 -2.42 -12.57 8.13
N ARG A 2 -1.96 -11.31 8.31
CA ARG A 2 -2.47 -10.14 7.57
C ARG A 2 -1.38 -9.47 6.68
N PRO A 3 -0.74 -10.19 5.73
CA PRO A 3 0.23 -9.56 4.82
C PRO A 3 -0.46 -8.70 3.75
N ALA A 4 -1.70 -9.01 3.36
CA ALA A 4 -2.44 -8.25 2.34
C ALA A 4 -2.98 -6.89 2.84
N PHE A 5 -3.25 -6.76 4.14
CA PHE A 5 -3.67 -5.49 4.75
C PHE A 5 -2.54 -4.45 4.78
N ILE A 6 -1.29 -4.89 4.75
CA ILE A 6 -0.12 -4.01 4.85
C ILE A 6 0.10 -3.25 3.55
N ILE A 7 -0.38 -3.69 2.39
CA ILE A 7 -0.23 -2.89 1.15
C ILE A 7 -1.49 -2.04 0.90
N CYS A 8 -2.67 -2.55 1.25
CA CYS A 8 -3.93 -1.82 1.07
C CYS A 8 -4.16 -0.69 2.09
N ALA A 9 -3.62 -0.80 3.30
CA ALA A 9 -3.72 0.29 4.29
C ALA A 9 -2.79 1.49 3.98
N PHE A 10 -1.79 1.34 3.10
CA PHE A 10 -0.83 2.41 2.81
C PHE A 10 -1.36 3.47 1.84
N LEU A 11 -2.27 3.13 0.93
CA LEU A 11 -2.76 4.09 -0.06
C LEU A 11 -3.91 4.97 0.45
N VAL A 12 -4.53 4.57 1.56
CA VAL A 12 -5.52 5.39 2.27
C VAL A 12 -4.86 6.62 2.92
N CYS A 13 -3.57 6.54 3.33
CA CYS A 13 -2.85 7.69 3.89
C CYS A 13 -2.39 8.72 2.85
N VAL A 14 -2.22 8.35 1.57
CA VAL A 14 -1.80 9.31 0.53
C VAL A 14 -2.83 10.42 0.35
N ALA A 15 -4.12 10.10 0.43
CA ALA A 15 -5.18 11.11 0.27
C ALA A 15 -5.36 11.99 1.53
N VAL A 16 -5.06 11.46 2.72
CA VAL A 16 -5.26 12.19 3.98
C VAL A 16 -4.06 13.08 4.34
N VAL A 17 -2.83 12.67 4.01
CA VAL A 17 -1.61 13.41 4.41
C VAL A 17 -1.13 14.40 3.34
N ALA A 18 -1.48 14.23 2.07
CA ALA A 18 -1.11 15.20 1.02
C ALA A 18 -1.73 16.59 1.26
N ASN A 19 -2.80 16.70 2.05
CA ASN A 19 -3.40 17.97 2.43
C ASN A 19 -2.74 18.66 3.64
N ALA A 20 -1.78 18.01 4.32
CA ALA A 20 -1.12 18.55 5.51
C ALA A 20 0.29 19.11 5.25
N ALA A 21 0.85 18.93 4.05
CA ALA A 21 2.24 19.31 3.73
C ALA A 21 2.40 20.51 2.78
N GLY A 22 1.31 21.16 2.34
CA GLY A 22 1.42 22.42 1.58
C GLY A 22 2.16 22.35 0.23
N ILE A 23 2.40 21.16 -0.32
CA ILE A 23 2.99 21.01 -1.66
C ILE A 23 1.84 21.01 -2.67
N ALA A 24 1.43 22.21 -3.08
CA ALA A 24 0.43 22.40 -4.13
C ALA A 24 0.96 21.94 -5.50
N PRO A 25 0.16 21.23 -6.33
CA PRO A 25 0.30 21.33 -7.76
C PRO A 25 -0.44 22.58 -8.25
N SER A 26 0.31 23.55 -8.75
CA SER A 26 -0.23 24.65 -9.55
C SER A 26 -0.73 24.09 -10.89
N ALA A 27 -2.01 23.76 -10.94
CA ALA A 27 -2.79 23.65 -12.16
C ALA A 27 -4.19 24.17 -11.82
N GLY A 28 -4.58 25.28 -12.45
CA GLY A 28 -5.78 26.05 -12.11
C GLY A 28 -7.07 25.22 -12.13
N ALA A 29 -7.99 25.63 -11.25
CA ALA A 29 -9.44 25.47 -11.39
C ALA A 29 -10.09 24.09 -11.15
N GLN A 30 -9.50 23.17 -10.38
CA GLN A 30 -10.22 21.95 -9.93
C GLN A 30 -10.10 21.61 -8.43
N ALA A 31 -9.49 22.48 -7.62
CA ALA A 31 -9.29 22.25 -6.18
C ALA A 31 -10.55 22.48 -5.30
N GLY A 32 -11.75 22.45 -5.88
CA GLY A 32 -12.96 22.99 -5.24
C GLY A 32 -14.08 22.01 -4.86
N ARG A 33 -14.14 20.78 -5.40
CA ARG A 33 -15.22 19.84 -5.04
C ARG A 33 -14.76 18.40 -5.19
N LEU A 34 -14.32 17.79 -4.09
CA LEU A 34 -14.51 16.35 -3.93
C LEU A 34 -15.99 16.07 -4.19
N SER A 35 -16.29 15.19 -5.14
CA SER A 35 -17.66 14.74 -5.40
C SER A 35 -18.27 14.14 -4.13
N THR A 36 -19.60 14.09 -4.05
CA THR A 36 -20.28 13.45 -2.92
C THR A 36 -19.88 11.97 -2.77
N GLY A 37 -19.48 11.30 -3.86
CA GLY A 37 -18.91 9.95 -3.82
C GLY A 37 -17.54 9.92 -3.14
N GLU A 38 -16.61 10.77 -3.56
CA GLU A 38 -15.25 10.84 -3.00
C GLU A 38 -15.26 11.25 -1.52
N LYS A 39 -16.09 12.23 -1.15
CA LYS A 39 -16.28 12.64 0.25
C LYS A 39 -16.72 11.45 1.11
N ARG A 40 -17.65 10.62 0.64
CA ARG A 40 -18.11 9.44 1.38
C ARG A 40 -17.00 8.42 1.58
N VAL A 41 -16.19 8.16 0.56
CA VAL A 41 -15.05 7.24 0.66
C VAL A 41 -14.02 7.76 1.66
N LEU A 42 -13.67 9.04 1.60
CA LEU A 42 -12.73 9.66 2.55
C LEU A 42 -13.26 9.64 3.99
N MET A 43 -14.54 9.95 4.18
CA MET A 43 -15.16 9.88 5.52
C MET A 43 -15.20 8.46 6.07
N GLN A 44 -15.45 7.45 5.24
CA GLN A 44 -15.36 6.05 5.68
C GLN A 44 -13.94 5.65 6.07
N GLN A 45 -12.94 6.05 5.29
CA GLN A 45 -11.53 5.81 5.58
C GLN A 45 -11.09 6.50 6.88
N TYR A 46 -11.51 7.76 7.08
CA TYR A 46 -11.25 8.51 8.30
C TYR A 46 -11.85 7.83 9.54
N LYS A 47 -13.10 7.37 9.46
CA LYS A 47 -13.72 6.60 10.56
C LYS A 47 -12.96 5.31 10.88
N GLN A 48 -12.35 4.66 9.89
CA GLN A 48 -11.50 3.48 10.14
C GLN A 48 -10.18 3.87 10.80
N TRP A 49 -9.58 5.00 10.40
CA TRP A 49 -8.38 5.54 11.02
C TRP A 49 -8.60 5.92 12.49
N GLU A 50 -9.72 6.56 12.82
CA GLU A 50 -10.03 6.95 14.20
C GLU A 50 -10.07 5.75 15.15
N LYS A 51 -10.60 4.63 14.68
CA LYS A 51 -10.69 3.36 15.43
C LYS A 51 -9.34 2.69 15.71
N LEU A 52 -8.27 3.08 15.00
CA LEU A 52 -6.95 2.52 15.25
C LEU A 52 -6.41 3.00 16.59
N ASN A 53 -5.78 2.09 17.31
CA ASN A 53 -5.10 2.43 18.56
C ASN A 53 -3.80 3.21 18.28
N PRO A 54 -3.16 3.81 19.30
CA PRO A 54 -1.95 4.60 19.12
C PRO A 54 -0.79 3.84 18.46
N GLU A 55 -0.61 2.55 18.77
CA GLU A 55 0.45 1.70 18.22
C GLU A 55 0.23 1.42 16.73
N GLU A 56 -1.00 1.11 16.34
CA GLU A 56 -1.38 0.90 14.94
C GLU A 56 -1.17 2.18 14.12
N LYS A 57 -1.57 3.33 14.67
CA LYS A 57 -1.32 4.65 14.05
C LYS A 57 0.17 4.94 13.91
N ALA A 58 0.99 4.57 14.90
CA ALA A 58 2.45 4.74 14.85
C ALA A 58 3.08 3.85 13.77
N ILE A 59 2.67 2.58 13.68
CA ILE A 59 3.12 1.67 12.63
C ILE A 59 2.80 2.23 11.24
N LEU A 60 1.59 2.76 11.03
CA LEU A 60 1.21 3.37 9.75
C LEU A 60 2.00 4.64 9.43
N ARG A 61 2.34 5.46 10.43
CA ARG A 61 3.22 6.63 10.25
C ARG A 61 4.63 6.24 9.79
N LEU A 62 5.26 5.30 10.48
CA LEU A 62 6.60 4.83 10.13
C LEU A 62 6.65 4.27 8.69
N ARG A 63 5.60 3.55 8.33
CA ARG A 63 5.38 2.98 7.01
C ARG A 63 5.25 4.06 5.93
N TRP A 64 4.52 5.12 6.22
CA TRP A 64 4.39 6.29 5.35
C TRP A 64 5.72 7.02 5.15
N GLU A 65 6.46 7.26 6.23
CA GLU A 65 7.79 7.87 6.18
C GLU A 65 8.77 7.03 5.37
N THR A 66 8.76 5.71 5.58
CA THR A 66 9.59 4.77 4.81
C THR A 66 9.24 4.85 3.33
N PHE A 67 7.95 4.90 2.97
CA PHE A 67 7.53 5.03 1.58
C PHE A 67 8.01 6.34 0.96
N ASN A 68 7.88 7.47 1.67
CA ASN A 68 8.31 8.79 1.17
C ASN A 68 9.83 8.89 1.01
N ALA A 69 10.58 8.24 1.88
CA ALA A 69 12.04 8.17 1.81
C ALA A 69 12.54 7.27 0.66
N MET A 70 11.68 6.45 0.03
CA MET A 70 12.10 5.61 -1.08
C MET A 70 12.40 6.43 -2.35
N PRO A 71 13.46 6.06 -3.11
CA PRO A 71 13.69 6.61 -4.45
C PRO A 71 12.46 6.51 -5.34
N ALA A 72 12.25 7.51 -6.20
CA ALA A 72 11.06 7.59 -7.07
C ALA A 72 10.85 6.32 -7.91
N ALA A 73 11.91 5.71 -8.42
CA ALA A 73 11.85 4.46 -9.17
C ALA A 73 11.29 3.29 -8.33
N LYS A 74 11.69 3.19 -7.05
CA LYS A 74 11.18 2.17 -6.13
C LYS A 74 9.70 2.42 -5.79
N ARG A 75 9.33 3.68 -5.52
CA ARG A 75 7.92 4.07 -5.30
C ARG A 75 7.05 3.72 -6.51
N LYS A 76 7.49 4.08 -7.73
CA LYS A 76 6.78 3.76 -8.99
C LYS A 76 6.58 2.26 -9.18
N LYS A 77 7.60 1.45 -8.89
CA LYS A 77 7.50 -0.02 -8.95
C LYS A 77 6.47 -0.56 -7.95
N LEU A 78 6.45 -0.02 -6.73
CA LEU A 78 5.50 -0.43 -5.70
C LEU A 78 4.06 -0.08 -6.09
N LEU A 79 3.83 1.13 -6.60
CA LEU A 79 2.52 1.56 -7.10
C LEU A 79 2.05 0.69 -8.28
N LYS A 80 2.94 0.37 -9.23
CA LYS A 80 2.60 -0.53 -10.35
C LYS A 80 2.19 -1.93 -9.86
N ASN A 81 2.90 -2.46 -8.87
CA ASN A 81 2.55 -3.75 -8.28
C ASN A 81 1.19 -3.70 -7.57
N TYR A 82 0.89 -2.58 -6.90
CA TYR A 82 -0.40 -2.37 -6.25
C TYR A 82 -1.54 -2.32 -7.28
N GLU A 83 -1.41 -1.54 -8.36
CA GLU A 83 -2.45 -1.47 -9.39
C GLU A 83 -2.72 -2.84 -10.01
N ARG A 84 -1.66 -3.61 -10.27
CA ARG A 84 -1.80 -5.01 -10.73
C ARG A 84 -2.55 -5.88 -9.72
N TRP A 85 -2.26 -5.74 -8.43
CA TRP A 85 -2.96 -6.50 -7.39
C TRP A 85 -4.43 -6.08 -7.28
N LYS A 86 -4.72 -4.78 -7.39
CA LYS A 86 -6.08 -4.23 -7.36
C LYS A 86 -6.91 -4.74 -8.53
N SER A 87 -6.32 -4.89 -9.71
CA SER A 87 -6.97 -5.44 -10.90
C SER A 87 -7.14 -6.97 -10.90
N MET A 88 -6.51 -7.70 -9.96
CA MET A 88 -6.65 -9.16 -9.88
C MET A 88 -8.03 -9.58 -9.36
N ASN A 89 -8.55 -10.67 -9.91
CA ASN A 89 -9.73 -11.36 -9.38
C ASN A 89 -9.37 -12.17 -8.11
N GLU A 90 -10.37 -12.76 -7.45
CA GLU A 90 -10.12 -13.47 -6.18
C GLU A 90 -9.29 -14.75 -6.38
N ASP A 91 -9.49 -15.50 -7.46
CA ASP A 91 -8.69 -16.70 -7.76
C ASP A 91 -7.20 -16.39 -7.94
N GLU A 92 -6.89 -15.30 -8.64
CA GLU A 92 -5.53 -14.80 -8.81
C GLU A 92 -4.92 -14.38 -7.46
N ARG A 93 -5.69 -13.69 -6.63
CA ARG A 93 -5.26 -13.28 -5.28
C ARG A 93 -5.03 -14.50 -4.39
N ASP A 94 -5.88 -15.50 -4.47
CA ASP A 94 -5.78 -16.76 -3.72
C ASP A 94 -4.54 -17.55 -4.13
N MET A 95 -4.28 -17.63 -5.43
CA MET A 95 -3.05 -18.24 -5.94
C MET A 95 -1.81 -17.53 -5.40
N LEU A 96 -1.80 -16.19 -5.40
CA LEU A 96 -0.68 -15.44 -4.83
C LEU A 96 -0.54 -15.66 -3.32
N ARG A 97 -1.65 -15.72 -2.58
CA ARG A 97 -1.65 -15.97 -1.14
C ARG A 97 -1.08 -17.36 -0.83
N LYS A 98 -1.47 -18.38 -1.60
CA LYS A 98 -0.93 -19.75 -1.48
C LYS A 98 0.58 -19.77 -1.73
N ARG A 99 1.02 -19.20 -2.87
CA ARG A 99 2.46 -19.10 -3.20
C ARG A 99 3.26 -18.38 -2.12
N TYR A 100 2.71 -17.31 -1.55
CA TYR A 100 3.34 -16.59 -0.45
C TYR A 100 3.45 -17.45 0.82
N ASN A 101 2.38 -18.17 1.19
CA ASN A 101 2.41 -19.05 2.35
C ASN A 101 3.42 -20.20 2.17
N ASP A 102 3.47 -20.80 0.98
CA ASP A 102 4.45 -21.84 0.65
C ASP A 102 5.87 -21.28 0.71
N TRP A 103 6.08 -20.07 0.18
CA TRP A 103 7.36 -19.36 0.30
C TRP A 103 7.77 -19.13 1.76
N GLN A 104 6.85 -18.72 2.64
CA GLN A 104 7.16 -18.46 4.05
C GLN A 104 7.64 -19.71 4.78
N LYS A 105 7.05 -20.88 4.47
CA LYS A 105 7.42 -22.18 5.03
C LYS A 105 8.81 -22.68 4.61
N LEU A 106 9.37 -22.15 3.53
CA LEU A 106 10.71 -22.53 3.08
C LEU A 106 11.79 -22.12 4.10
N SER A 107 12.74 -23.03 4.34
CA SER A 107 13.95 -22.74 5.11
C SER A 107 14.80 -21.67 4.42
N PRO A 108 15.68 -20.95 5.14
CA PRO A 108 16.56 -19.95 4.54
C PRO A 108 17.38 -20.51 3.36
N ALA A 109 17.87 -21.75 3.45
CA ALA A 109 18.59 -22.41 2.36
C ALA A 109 17.71 -22.65 1.13
N GLN A 110 16.47 -23.12 1.34
CA GLN A 110 15.51 -23.31 0.26
C GLN A 110 15.14 -21.98 -0.42
N LYS A 111 14.89 -20.92 0.36
CA LYS A 111 14.64 -19.56 -0.16
C LYS A 111 15.80 -19.08 -1.03
N ARG A 112 17.06 -19.29 -0.61
CA ARG A 112 18.25 -18.93 -1.40
C ARG A 112 18.28 -19.68 -2.74
N ARG A 113 18.03 -20.99 -2.75
CA ARG A 113 17.99 -21.77 -4.01
C ARG A 113 16.94 -21.25 -4.97
N VAL A 114 15.74 -20.95 -4.46
CA VAL A 114 14.64 -20.45 -5.30
C VAL A 114 14.98 -19.06 -5.85
N ARG A 115 15.55 -18.15 -5.04
CA ARG A 115 16.04 -16.85 -5.55
C ARG A 115 17.07 -17.01 -6.65
N LYS A 116 18.05 -17.90 -6.47
CA LYS A 116 19.07 -18.21 -7.48
C LYS A 116 18.43 -18.75 -8.77
N LYS A 117 17.50 -19.70 -8.64
CA LYS A 117 16.81 -20.32 -9.79
C LYS A 117 16.05 -19.30 -10.63
N TYR A 118 15.37 -18.35 -10.00
CA TYR A 118 14.53 -17.37 -10.69
C TYR A 118 15.20 -16.00 -10.91
N GLY A 119 16.51 -15.89 -10.64
CA GLY A 119 17.25 -14.63 -10.81
C GLY A 119 16.71 -13.47 -9.96
N ILE A 120 16.03 -13.78 -8.84
CA ILE A 120 15.46 -12.77 -7.95
C ILE A 120 16.62 -12.20 -7.11
N LYS A 121 17.10 -11.02 -7.51
CA LYS A 121 18.11 -10.24 -6.79
C LYS A 121 17.60 -9.80 -5.41
#